data_AF-A0A2G6KSE2-F1
#
_entry.id   AF-A0A2G6KSE2-F1
#
_cell.length_a   1.000
_cell.length_b   1.000
_cell.length_c   1.000
_cell.angle_alpha   90.00
_cell.angle_beta   90.00
_cell.angle_gamma   90.00
#
_symmetry.space_group_name_H-M   'P 1'
#
loop_
_entity.id
_entity.type
_entity.pdbx_description
1 polymer ?
#
loop_
_entity_poly.entity_id
_entity_poly.type
_entity_poly.pdbx_seq_one_letter_code
_entity_poly.pdbx_strand_id
1 'polypeptide(L)'
;MAALVDDPENQRSISSLSHMLNGLPAADVAHLLESSPPQHRQILWDMVDEDLEGDVLGELPDELSAQFLADMDARQVFNMTEGMDDDDIADILQKLPNQITEEVLGGMDAMDRRRLEYVLHYPDDTAGGLMNTDAIMIRPRLTLDVVLRY
;
A
#
# COMPACT_ATOMS: atom_id res chain seq x y z
N MET A 1 19.99 19.53 9.80
CA MET A 1 18.96 19.06 8.85
C MET A 1 17.93 20.13 8.48
N ALA A 2 17.55 21.06 9.37
CA ALA A 2 16.68 22.19 9.02
C ALA A 2 17.23 23.15 7.93
N ALA A 3 18.55 23.21 7.74
CA ALA A 3 19.18 24.21 6.86
C ALA A 3 19.18 23.86 5.35
N LEU A 4 18.76 22.67 4.93
CA LEU A 4 18.68 22.32 3.50
C LEU A 4 17.32 22.64 2.87
N VAL A 5 16.28 22.84 3.68
CA VAL A 5 14.88 23.02 3.26
C VAL A 5 14.48 24.51 3.17
N ASP A 6 15.25 25.42 3.78
CA ASP A 6 14.95 26.86 3.84
C ASP A 6 15.47 27.69 2.63
N ASP A 7 16.14 27.06 1.66
CA ASP A 7 16.56 27.73 0.42
C ASP A 7 15.46 27.63 -0.66
N PRO A 8 14.96 28.75 -1.21
CA PRO A 8 13.91 28.73 -2.23
C PRO A 8 14.30 27.99 -3.52
N GLU A 9 15.59 27.83 -3.85
CA GLU A 9 16.02 27.00 -4.98
C GLU A 9 15.93 25.50 -4.68
N ASN A 10 16.20 25.10 -3.44
CA ASN A 10 16.02 23.70 -3.00
C ASN A 10 14.54 23.32 -2.92
N GLN A 11 13.66 24.23 -2.49
CA GLN A 11 12.22 23.95 -2.41
C GLN A 11 11.61 23.65 -3.79
N ARG A 12 12.03 24.37 -4.84
CA ARG A 12 11.57 24.08 -6.21
C ARG A 12 12.11 22.74 -6.72
N SER A 13 13.37 22.44 -6.42
CA SER A 13 13.99 21.17 -6.82
C SER A 13 13.31 19.98 -6.14
N ILE A 14 12.99 20.10 -4.84
CA ILE A 14 12.28 19.08 -4.07
C ILE A 14 10.85 18.89 -4.60
N SER A 15 10.11 19.97 -4.83
CA SER A 15 8.77 19.89 -5.40
C SER A 15 8.77 19.25 -6.80
N SER A 16 9.75 19.58 -7.64
CA SER A 16 9.89 18.94 -8.96
C SER A 16 10.24 17.46 -8.84
N LEU A 17 11.04 17.07 -7.85
CA LEU A 17 11.41 15.69 -7.62
C LEU A 17 10.21 14.87 -7.13
N SER A 18 9.48 15.36 -6.13
CA SER A 18 8.24 14.74 -5.65
C SER A 18 7.23 14.55 -6.79
N HIS A 19 7.01 15.58 -7.62
CA HIS A 19 6.10 15.45 -8.76
C HIS A 19 6.55 14.40 -9.79
N MET A 20 7.86 14.27 -10.04
CA MET A 20 8.36 13.21 -10.91
C MET A 20 8.21 11.84 -10.26
N LEU A 21 8.51 11.72 -8.96
CA LEU A 21 8.43 10.48 -8.21
C LEU A 21 7.00 9.93 -8.21
N ASN A 22 6.01 10.77 -7.87
CA ASN A 22 4.59 10.40 -7.83
C ASN A 22 3.96 10.23 -9.22
N GLY A 23 4.70 10.51 -10.29
CA GLY A 23 4.30 10.21 -11.67
C GLY A 23 4.80 8.85 -12.18
N LEU A 24 5.61 8.14 -11.39
CA LEU A 24 6.15 6.83 -11.76
C LEU A 24 5.22 5.69 -11.32
N PRO A 25 5.26 4.55 -12.01
CA PRO A 25 4.69 3.30 -11.50
C PRO A 25 5.24 2.94 -10.11
N ALA A 26 4.41 2.33 -9.26
CA ALA A 26 4.81 1.95 -7.90
C ALA A 26 6.09 1.09 -7.87
N ALA A 27 6.21 0.10 -8.77
CA ALA A 27 7.39 -0.73 -8.90
C ALA A 27 8.68 0.07 -9.22
N ASP A 28 8.57 1.14 -10.01
CA ASP A 28 9.72 2.01 -10.33
C ASP A 28 10.11 2.85 -9.10
N VAL A 29 9.13 3.35 -8.33
CA VAL A 29 9.37 4.05 -7.06
C VAL A 29 10.04 3.12 -6.03
N ALA A 30 9.53 1.90 -5.89
CA ALA A 30 10.10 0.88 -5.02
C ALA A 30 11.56 0.56 -5.39
N HIS A 31 11.84 0.37 -6.68
CA HIS A 31 13.21 0.16 -7.16
C HIS A 31 14.12 1.38 -6.86
N LEU A 32 13.62 2.60 -6.99
CA LEU A 32 14.39 3.81 -6.64
C LEU A 32 14.70 3.86 -5.14
N LEU A 33 13.74 3.52 -4.28
CA LEU A 33 13.94 3.43 -2.84
C LEU A 33 14.97 2.36 -2.48
N GLU A 34 14.85 1.17 -3.06
CA GLU A 34 15.76 0.04 -2.81
C GLU A 34 17.21 0.40 -3.19
N SER A 35 17.39 0.92 -4.39
CA SER A 35 18.70 1.30 -4.95
C SER A 35 19.31 2.57 -4.34
N SER A 36 18.53 3.32 -3.55
CA SER A 36 19.00 4.54 -2.89
C SER A 36 19.80 4.26 -1.61
N PRO A 37 20.78 5.11 -1.27
CA PRO A 37 21.49 5.03 0.00
C PRO A 37 20.52 5.11 1.20
N PRO A 38 20.72 4.35 2.29
CA PRO A 38 19.79 4.32 3.44
C PRO A 38 19.44 5.70 4.01
N GLN A 39 20.41 6.61 4.03
CA GLN A 39 20.22 7.99 4.51
C GLN A 39 19.28 8.86 3.66
N HIS A 40 19.00 8.46 2.41
CA HIS A 40 18.09 9.18 1.50
C HIS A 40 16.74 8.48 1.34
N ARG A 41 16.59 7.22 1.77
CA ARG A 41 15.35 6.45 1.61
C ARG A 41 14.17 7.11 2.31
N GLN A 42 14.37 7.56 3.55
CA GLN A 42 13.31 8.26 4.28
C GLN A 42 12.89 9.55 3.56
N ILE A 43 13.85 10.30 3.01
CA ILE A 43 13.57 11.54 2.29
C ILE A 43 12.74 11.27 1.03
N LEU A 44 13.01 10.17 0.32
CA LEU A 44 12.24 9.76 -0.84
C LEU A 44 10.85 9.23 -0.44
N TRP A 45 10.77 8.44 0.64
CA TRP A 45 9.52 7.94 1.20
C TRP A 45 8.59 9.09 1.59
N ASP A 46 9.11 10.09 2.31
CA ASP A 46 8.34 11.29 2.71
C ASP A 46 7.87 12.16 1.51
N MET A 47 8.30 11.85 0.28
CA MET A 47 7.84 12.51 -0.95
C MET A 47 6.79 11.71 -1.71
N VAL A 48 6.57 10.44 -1.35
CA VAL A 48 5.54 9.58 -1.94
C VAL A 48 4.17 10.07 -1.45
N ASP A 49 3.23 10.22 -2.37
CA ASP A 49 1.86 10.62 -1.99
C ASP A 49 1.17 9.46 -1.24
N GLU A 50 0.35 9.79 -0.22
CA GLU A 50 -0.33 8.80 0.64
C GLU A 50 -1.09 7.73 -0.18
N ASP A 51 -1.74 8.14 -1.27
CA ASP A 51 -2.50 7.26 -2.17
C ASP A 51 -1.62 6.22 -2.91
N LEU A 52 -0.30 6.43 -2.97
CA LEU A 52 0.67 5.58 -3.67
C LEU A 52 1.54 4.76 -2.69
N GLU A 53 1.56 5.12 -1.41
CA GLU A 53 2.40 4.46 -0.39
C GLU A 53 2.09 2.96 -0.28
N GLY A 54 0.82 2.58 -0.32
CA GLY A 54 0.37 1.19 -0.24
C GLY A 54 0.91 0.32 -1.38
N ASP A 55 0.70 0.76 -2.61
CA ASP A 55 1.20 0.07 -3.81
C ASP A 55 2.74 -0.03 -3.80
N VAL A 56 3.43 1.04 -3.39
CA VAL A 56 4.90 1.05 -3.32
C VAL A 56 5.41 0.08 -2.26
N LEU A 57 4.72 -0.04 -1.11
CA LEU A 57 5.08 -1.02 -0.08
C LEU A 57 4.89 -2.46 -0.52
N GLY A 58 3.89 -2.74 -1.35
CA GLY A 58 3.67 -4.06 -1.96
C GLY A 58 4.81 -4.47 -2.89
N GLU A 59 5.40 -3.50 -3.60
CA GLU A 59 6.51 -3.72 -4.54
C GLU A 59 7.90 -3.73 -3.86
N LEU A 60 8.00 -3.28 -2.62
CA LEU A 60 9.26 -3.25 -1.87
C LEU A 60 9.63 -4.64 -1.35
N PRO A 61 10.95 -4.98 -1.30
CA PRO A 61 11.42 -6.16 -0.57
C PRO A 61 10.94 -6.14 0.88
N ASP A 62 10.57 -7.31 1.42
CA ASP A 62 9.97 -7.45 2.77
C ASP A 62 10.74 -6.73 3.87
N GLU A 63 12.06 -6.74 3.80
CA GLU A 63 12.96 -6.11 4.77
C GLU A 63 12.82 -4.58 4.78
N LEU A 64 12.62 -3.96 3.61
CA LEU A 64 12.41 -2.51 3.49
C LEU A 64 10.96 -2.13 3.79
N SER A 65 10.01 -2.94 3.31
CA SER A 65 8.59 -2.74 3.60
C SER A 65 8.34 -2.76 5.13
N ALA A 66 8.89 -3.76 5.82
CA ALA A 66 8.83 -3.85 7.29
C ALA A 66 9.52 -2.68 7.99
N GLN A 67 10.59 -2.12 7.42
CA GLN A 67 11.27 -0.96 7.99
C GLN A 67 10.36 0.27 8.00
N PHE A 68 9.67 0.57 6.90
CA PHE A 68 8.75 1.71 6.83
C PHE A 68 7.49 1.49 7.67
N LEU A 69 6.92 0.28 7.62
CA LEU A 69 5.76 -0.10 8.43
C LEU A 69 6.02 0.00 9.95
N ALA A 70 7.25 -0.23 10.41
CA ALA A 70 7.59 -0.17 11.82
C ALA A 70 7.46 1.24 12.43
N ASP A 71 7.53 2.29 11.60
CA ASP A 71 7.42 3.69 12.03
C ASP A 71 5.98 4.23 11.91
N MET A 72 5.05 3.43 11.37
CA MET A 72 3.65 3.81 11.15
C MET A 72 2.75 3.46 12.34
N ASP A 73 1.79 4.33 12.64
CA ASP A 73 0.68 4.02 13.52
C ASP A 73 -0.51 3.38 12.77
N ALA A 74 -1.46 2.82 13.52
CA ALA A 74 -2.63 2.16 12.93
C ALA A 74 -3.48 3.09 12.04
N ARG A 75 -3.47 4.40 12.30
CA ARG A 75 -4.22 5.35 11.48
C ARG A 75 -3.54 5.60 10.15
N GLN A 76 -2.20 5.70 10.14
CA GLN A 76 -1.42 5.81 8.91
C GLN A 76 -1.62 4.56 8.04
N VAL A 77 -1.51 3.37 8.63
CA VAL A 77 -1.77 2.11 7.91
C VAL A 77 -3.20 2.05 7.38
N PHE A 78 -4.19 2.45 8.18
CA PHE A 78 -5.60 2.47 7.74
C PHE A 78 -5.81 3.41 6.53
N ASN A 79 -5.26 4.63 6.56
CA ASN A 79 -5.39 5.57 5.46
C ASN A 79 -4.68 5.05 4.19
N MET A 80 -3.47 4.51 4.35
CA MET A 80 -2.66 3.97 3.26
C MET A 80 -3.30 2.76 2.57
N THR A 81 -4.07 1.96 3.33
CA THR A 81 -4.78 0.78 2.82
C THR A 81 -6.14 1.10 2.21
N GLU A 82 -6.57 2.37 2.23
CA GLU A 82 -7.84 2.79 1.65
C GLU A 82 -7.78 2.72 0.12
N GLY A 83 -8.66 1.92 -0.48
CA GLY A 83 -8.74 1.76 -1.93
C GLY A 83 -7.79 0.72 -2.53
N MET A 84 -7.00 0.05 -1.69
CA MET A 84 -6.20 -1.12 -2.09
C MET A 84 -7.07 -2.39 -2.22
N ASP A 85 -6.54 -3.38 -2.93
CA ASP A 85 -7.18 -4.70 -3.04
C ASP A 85 -7.03 -5.51 -1.74
N ASP A 86 -8.01 -6.38 -1.44
CA ASP A 86 -8.08 -7.13 -0.18
C ASP A 86 -6.82 -8.01 0.08
N ASP A 87 -6.22 -8.57 -0.98
CA ASP A 87 -4.99 -9.36 -0.90
C ASP A 87 -3.77 -8.51 -0.54
N ASP A 88 -3.60 -7.35 -1.17
CA ASP A 88 -2.47 -6.46 -0.88
C ASP A 88 -2.56 -5.93 0.56
N ILE A 89 -3.77 -5.59 1.02
CA ILE A 89 -4.00 -5.19 2.42
C ILE A 89 -3.65 -6.35 3.36
N ALA A 90 -4.04 -7.59 3.01
CA ALA A 90 -3.72 -8.75 3.84
C ALA A 90 -2.21 -8.94 4.00
N ASP A 91 -1.45 -8.81 2.91
CA ASP A 91 0.01 -8.92 2.92
C ASP A 91 0.67 -7.85 3.80
N ILE A 92 0.17 -6.62 3.79
CA ILE A 92 0.65 -5.54 4.68
C ILE A 92 0.33 -5.88 6.14
N LEU A 93 -0.92 -6.28 6.43
CA LEU A 93 -1.38 -6.54 7.79
C LEU A 93 -0.69 -7.74 8.45
N GLN A 94 -0.25 -8.73 7.68
CA GLN A 94 0.50 -9.88 8.18
C GLN A 94 1.93 -9.52 8.63
N LYS A 95 2.48 -8.40 8.14
CA LYS A 95 3.81 -7.90 8.53
C LYS A 95 3.77 -7.05 9.81
N LEU A 96 2.58 -6.66 10.27
CA LEU A 96 2.38 -5.78 11.41
C LEU A 96 2.15 -6.55 12.72
N PRO A 97 2.42 -5.92 13.88
CA PRO A 97 2.01 -6.47 15.16
C PRO A 97 0.49 -6.61 15.23
N ASN A 98 -0.02 -7.73 15.76
CA ASN A 98 -1.46 -8.02 15.87
C ASN A 98 -2.29 -6.86 16.45
N GLN A 99 -1.74 -6.08 17.38
CA GLN A 99 -2.43 -4.92 17.94
C GLN A 99 -2.76 -3.87 16.86
N ILE A 100 -1.80 -3.54 15.99
CA ILE A 100 -2.00 -2.58 14.90
C ILE A 100 -3.01 -3.17 13.91
N THR A 101 -2.87 -4.44 13.56
CA THR A 101 -3.80 -5.16 12.68
C THR A 101 -5.25 -5.09 13.19
N GLU A 102 -5.49 -5.33 14.48
CA GLU A 102 -6.82 -5.24 15.09
C GLU A 102 -7.37 -3.80 15.08
N GLU A 103 -6.51 -2.80 15.30
CA GLU A 103 -6.90 -1.38 15.25
C GLU A 103 -7.29 -0.95 13.83
N VAL A 104 -6.52 -1.35 12.81
CA VAL A 104 -6.82 -1.09 11.38
C VAL A 104 -8.12 -1.76 10.98
N LEU A 105 -8.27 -3.06 11.27
CA LEU A 105 -9.52 -3.79 11.04
C LEU A 105 -10.68 -3.09 11.73
N GLY A 106 -10.49 -2.62 12.97
CA GLY A 106 -11.45 -1.85 13.76
C GLY A 106 -11.96 -0.57 13.10
N GLY A 107 -11.16 0.05 12.23
CA GLY A 107 -11.51 1.23 11.43
C GLY A 107 -12.34 0.94 10.17
N MET A 108 -12.24 -0.28 9.63
CA MET A 108 -12.93 -0.68 8.39
C MET A 108 -14.44 -0.89 8.58
N ASP A 109 -15.19 -0.83 7.49
CA ASP A 109 -16.59 -1.21 7.52
C ASP A 109 -16.79 -2.73 7.68
N ALA A 110 -18.01 -3.13 8.02
CA ALA A 110 -18.31 -4.52 8.38
C ALA A 110 -18.25 -5.51 7.20
N MET A 111 -18.29 -5.03 5.96
CA MET A 111 -18.17 -5.86 4.75
C MET A 111 -16.69 -6.05 4.42
N ASP A 112 -15.92 -4.97 4.37
CA ASP A 112 -14.49 -4.99 4.04
C ASP A 112 -13.72 -5.78 5.09
N ARG A 113 -13.96 -5.50 6.38
CA ARG A 113 -13.37 -6.26 7.49
C ARG A 113 -13.59 -7.76 7.34
N ARG A 114 -14.81 -8.18 6.95
CA ARG A 114 -15.13 -9.61 6.84
C ARG A 114 -14.43 -10.28 5.68
N ARG A 115 -14.23 -9.58 4.56
CA ARG A 115 -13.46 -10.09 3.41
C ARG A 115 -12.00 -10.26 3.80
N LEU A 116 -11.44 -9.23 4.41
CA LEU A 116 -10.04 -9.22 4.82
C LEU A 116 -9.74 -10.24 5.93
N GLU A 117 -10.61 -10.34 6.94
CA GLU A 117 -10.52 -11.40 7.95
C GLU A 117 -10.50 -12.78 7.28
N TYR A 118 -11.30 -13.02 6.24
CA TYR A 118 -11.32 -14.29 5.53
C TYR A 118 -9.99 -14.61 4.83
N VAL A 119 -9.34 -13.62 4.21
CA VAL A 119 -8.01 -13.76 3.60
C VAL A 119 -6.95 -14.04 4.67
N LEU A 120 -6.95 -13.26 5.76
CA LEU A 120 -6.01 -13.39 6.89
C LEU A 120 -6.07 -14.74 7.63
N HIS A 121 -7.12 -15.55 7.44
CA HIS A 121 -7.17 -16.92 7.98
C HIS A 121 -6.22 -17.89 7.25
N TYR A 122 -5.79 -17.55 6.04
CA TYR A 122 -4.89 -18.34 5.23
C TYR A 122 -3.45 -17.84 5.39
N PRO A 123 -2.44 -18.73 5.41
CA PRO A 123 -1.05 -18.30 5.29
C PRO A 123 -0.79 -17.59 3.95
N ASP A 124 0.09 -16.60 3.98
CA ASP A 124 0.60 -15.83 2.82
C ASP A 124 1.01 -16.73 1.65
N ASP A 125 1.72 -17.82 1.90
CA ASP A 125 2.24 -18.71 0.86
C ASP A 125 1.21 -19.65 0.22
N THR A 126 -0.07 -19.49 0.55
CA THR A 126 -1.16 -20.34 0.06
C THR A 126 -2.06 -19.63 -0.94
N ALA A 127 -2.78 -20.42 -1.74
CA ALA A 127 -3.76 -19.86 -2.68
C ALA A 127 -4.87 -19.03 -2.00
N GLY A 128 -5.12 -19.20 -0.69
CA GLY A 128 -6.07 -18.39 0.04
C GLY A 128 -5.47 -17.09 0.59
N GLY A 129 -4.16 -17.05 0.85
CA GLY A 129 -3.46 -15.82 1.23
C GLY A 129 -3.22 -14.92 0.02
N LEU A 130 -2.95 -15.50 -1.15
CA LEU A 130 -2.67 -14.79 -2.40
C LEU A 130 -3.91 -14.48 -3.27
N MET A 131 -5.13 -14.65 -2.75
CA MET A 131 -6.34 -14.42 -3.57
C MET A 131 -6.92 -13.03 -3.33
N ASN A 132 -7.20 -12.32 -4.42
CA ASN A 132 -8.11 -11.19 -4.38
C ASN A 132 -9.57 -11.69 -4.27
N THR A 133 -10.36 -11.15 -3.34
CA THR A 133 -11.76 -11.55 -3.14
C THR A 133 -12.76 -10.81 -4.03
N ASP A 134 -12.33 -9.76 -4.74
CA ASP A 134 -13.17 -8.98 -5.65
C ASP A 134 -13.37 -9.67 -7.01
N ALA A 135 -14.03 -10.83 -6.97
CA ALA A 135 -14.34 -11.62 -8.14
C ALA A 135 -15.72 -11.28 -8.72
N ILE A 136 -15.76 -11.00 -10.03
CA ILE A 136 -17.03 -10.88 -10.76
C ILE A 136 -17.68 -12.27 -10.92
N MET A 137 -18.77 -12.51 -10.18
CA MET A 137 -19.53 -13.76 -10.24
C MET A 137 -20.77 -13.65 -11.14
N ILE A 138 -20.80 -14.42 -12.23
CA ILE A 138 -21.94 -14.47 -13.16
C ILE A 138 -22.68 -15.82 -13.13
N ARG A 139 -24.00 -15.79 -13.39
CA ARG A 139 -24.80 -17.01 -13.51
C ARG A 139 -24.65 -17.64 -14.90
N PRO A 140 -24.64 -18.99 -15.04
CA PRO A 140 -24.36 -19.67 -16.32
C PRO A 140 -25.30 -19.36 -17.50
N ARG A 141 -26.49 -18.78 -17.26
CA ARG A 141 -27.52 -18.54 -18.29
C ARG A 141 -27.82 -17.05 -18.45
N LEU A 142 -26.78 -16.22 -18.48
CA LEU A 142 -26.87 -14.79 -18.80
C LEU A 142 -26.41 -14.54 -20.23
N THR A 143 -27.01 -13.56 -20.90
CA THR A 143 -26.54 -13.09 -22.20
C THR A 143 -25.37 -12.12 -22.02
N LEU A 144 -24.52 -12.01 -23.03
CA LEU A 144 -23.40 -11.05 -23.02
C LEU A 144 -23.86 -9.61 -22.75
N ASP A 145 -24.99 -9.20 -23.33
CA ASP A 145 -25.59 -7.88 -23.12
C ASP A 145 -25.93 -7.59 -21.64
N VAL A 146 -26.27 -8.62 -20.86
CA VAL A 146 -26.52 -8.47 -19.41
C VAL A 146 -25.22 -8.39 -18.63
N VAL A 147 -24.19 -9.15 -19.04
CA VAL A 147 -22.88 -9.15 -18.36
C VAL A 147 -22.15 -7.82 -18.55
N LEU A 148 -22.22 -7.20 -19.73
CA LEU A 148 -21.58 -5.91 -20.02
C LEU A 148 -22.20 -4.70 -19.29
N ARG A 149 -23.27 -4.91 -18.51
CA ARG A 149 -23.96 -3.87 -17.73
C ARG A 149 -23.74 -3.96 -16.22
N TYR A 150 -23.06 -5.01 -15.77
CA TYR A 150 -22.51 -5.06 -14.42
C TYR A 150 -21.33 -4.09 -14.35
#